data_AF-A0A6C0I7B0-F1
#
_entry.id   AF-A0A6C0I7B0-F1
#
_cell.length_a   1.000
_cell.length_b   1.000
_cell.length_c   1.000
_cell.angle_alpha   90.00
_cell.angle_beta   90.00
_cell.angle_gamma   90.00
#
_symmetry.space_group_name_H-M   'P 1'
#
loop_
_entity.id
_entity.type
_entity.pdbx_description
1 polymer ?
#
loop_
_entity_poly.entity_id
_entity_poly.type
_entity_poly.pdbx_seq_one_letter_code
_entity_poly.pdbx_strand_id
1 'polypeptide(L)'
;MEQCFLEQELAELEKIKENKFINEESEEQKEEVCIYEPCQYNYLWYTSWLFLTSTFYSIYQAKYAFAIWPGGIFITSLNYWKKPRYNTWERTLDVGYVYSSIAYNFFRGVGCQNSYKFYLYFWIAFVCYLLSNYNHRQKRLYISALLHSMVHLFGNISTIYLYSGEIHDAWDNPITQRFFLICENLVD
;
A
#
# COMPACT_ATOMS: atom_id res chain seq x y z
N MET A 1 -48.48 -9.71 47.89
CA MET A 1 -47.25 -10.51 47.65
C MET A 1 -46.96 -10.58 46.14
N GLU A 2 -47.96 -10.94 45.34
CA GLU A 2 -47.87 -11.03 43.86
C GLU A 2 -47.50 -9.70 43.16
N GLN A 3 -48.03 -8.56 43.63
CA GLN A 3 -47.71 -7.24 43.05
C GLN A 3 -46.24 -6.82 43.26
N CYS A 4 -45.63 -7.20 44.39
CA CYS A 4 -44.23 -6.91 44.67
C CYS A 4 -43.28 -7.75 43.81
N PHE A 5 -43.69 -8.97 43.45
CA PHE A 5 -42.94 -9.86 42.57
C PHE A 5 -42.92 -9.32 41.12
N LEU A 6 -44.07 -8.85 40.62
CA LEU A 6 -44.17 -8.24 39.29
C LEU A 6 -43.33 -6.95 39.15
N GLU A 7 -43.30 -6.11 40.19
CA GLU A 7 -42.47 -4.91 40.19
C GLU A 7 -40.96 -5.22 40.16
N GLN A 8 -40.53 -6.29 40.84
CA GLN A 8 -39.14 -6.75 40.80
C GLN A 8 -38.74 -7.29 39.43
N GLU A 9 -39.61 -8.08 38.80
CA GLU A 9 -39.36 -8.67 37.48
C GLU A 9 -39.31 -7.60 36.38
N LEU A 10 -40.18 -6.58 36.45
CA LEU A 10 -40.15 -5.43 35.54
C LEU A 10 -38.86 -4.61 35.69
N ALA A 11 -38.43 -4.34 36.93
CA ALA A 11 -37.20 -3.61 37.19
C ALA A 11 -35.95 -4.36 36.69
N GLU A 12 -35.94 -5.70 36.80
CA GLU A 12 -34.84 -6.52 36.29
C GLU A 12 -34.80 -6.52 34.75
N LEU A 13 -35.96 -6.60 34.09
CA LEU A 13 -36.07 -6.53 32.63
C LEU A 13 -35.65 -5.16 32.07
N GLU A 14 -35.99 -4.06 32.74
CA GLU A 14 -35.53 -2.73 32.35
C GLU A 14 -34.01 -2.62 32.44
N LYS A 15 -33.42 -3.14 33.53
CA LYS A 15 -31.97 -3.15 33.74
C LYS A 15 -31.22 -3.99 32.71
N ILE A 16 -31.80 -5.12 32.28
CA ILE A 16 -31.25 -5.95 31.21
C ILE A 16 -31.29 -5.22 29.86
N LYS A 17 -32.40 -4.54 29.55
CA LYS A 17 -32.53 -3.75 28.32
C LYS A 17 -31.53 -2.59 28.28
N GLU A 18 -31.39 -1.88 29.39
CA GLU A 18 -30.46 -0.75 29.50
C GLU A 18 -29.00 -1.20 29.34
N ASN A 19 -28.59 -2.29 30.01
CA ASN A 19 -27.25 -2.86 29.84
C ASN A 19 -26.99 -3.36 28.41
N LYS A 20 -27.99 -3.94 27.76
CA LYS A 20 -27.86 -4.40 26.37
C LYS A 20 -27.68 -3.22 25.41
N PHE A 21 -28.44 -2.14 25.61
CA PHE A 21 -28.33 -0.91 24.83
C PHE A 21 -26.96 -0.24 25.01
N ILE A 22 -26.45 -0.15 26.25
CA ILE A 22 -25.11 0.39 26.54
C ILE A 22 -24.01 -0.46 25.88
N ASN A 23 -24.14 -1.78 25.90
CA ASN A 23 -23.18 -2.66 25.25
C ASN A 23 -23.22 -2.51 23.71
N GLU A 24 -24.41 -2.41 23.11
CA GLU A 24 -24.57 -2.17 21.68
C GLU A 24 -24.02 -0.80 21.25
N GLU A 25 -24.29 0.29 21.99
CA GLU A 25 -23.67 1.60 21.74
C GLU A 25 -22.14 1.56 21.92
N SER A 26 -21.62 0.80 22.88
CA SER A 26 -20.17 0.67 23.09
C SER A 26 -19.46 -0.15 22.00
N GLU A 27 -20.16 -1.10 21.37
CA GLU A 27 -19.67 -1.84 20.21
C GLU A 27 -19.76 -1.02 18.93
N GLU A 28 -20.81 -0.21 18.77
CA GLU A 28 -20.99 0.70 17.64
C GLU A 28 -20.08 1.94 17.72
N GLN A 29 -19.70 2.37 18.94
CA GLN A 29 -18.67 3.38 19.22
C GLN A 29 -17.26 2.81 19.46
N LYS A 30 -16.94 1.63 18.92
CA LYS A 30 -15.53 1.32 18.62
C LYS A 30 -15.09 2.27 17.51
N GLU A 31 -14.73 3.47 17.94
CA GLU A 31 -14.18 4.55 17.14
C GLU A 31 -13.16 3.92 16.20
N GLU A 32 -13.48 3.94 14.91
CA GLU A 32 -12.75 3.19 13.92
C GLU A 32 -11.38 3.87 13.75
N VAL A 33 -10.40 3.45 14.57
CA VAL A 33 -9.16 4.18 14.78
C VAL A 33 -8.37 4.26 13.48
N CYS A 34 -8.36 5.46 12.89
CA CYS A 34 -7.51 5.77 11.75
C CYS A 34 -6.03 5.71 12.15
N ILE A 35 -5.20 5.24 11.24
CA ILE A 35 -3.74 5.09 11.45
C ILE A 35 -3.05 6.46 11.59
N TYR A 36 -3.61 7.46 10.92
CA TYR A 36 -3.11 8.82 10.82
C TYR A 36 -4.25 9.80 11.06
N GLU A 37 -3.91 11.00 11.51
CA GLU A 37 -4.86 12.12 11.56
C GLU A 37 -5.19 12.61 10.14
N PRO A 38 -6.35 13.28 9.94
CA PRO A 38 -6.76 13.78 8.62
C PRO A 38 -5.71 14.56 7.85
N CYS A 39 -5.04 15.49 8.52
CA CYS A 39 -3.96 16.28 7.92
C CYS A 39 -2.80 15.41 7.40
N GLN A 40 -2.48 14.31 8.09
CA GLN A 40 -1.34 13.44 7.79
C GLN A 40 -1.64 12.50 6.62
N TYR A 41 -2.79 11.81 6.64
CA TYR A 41 -3.13 10.92 5.53
C TYR A 41 -3.55 11.67 4.27
N ASN A 42 -3.99 12.93 4.37
CA ASN A 42 -4.23 13.77 3.19
C ASN A 42 -2.95 13.94 2.36
N TYR A 43 -1.76 14.07 2.97
CA TYR A 43 -0.49 14.08 2.22
C TYR A 43 -0.30 12.80 1.41
N LEU A 44 -0.59 11.65 2.01
CA LEU A 44 -0.45 10.34 1.36
C LEU A 44 -1.45 10.18 0.22
N TRP A 45 -2.70 10.62 0.45
CA TRP A 45 -3.74 10.64 -0.56
C TRP A 45 -3.36 11.53 -1.75
N TYR A 46 -2.93 12.78 -1.52
CA TYR A 46 -2.51 13.69 -2.59
C TYR A 46 -1.27 13.18 -3.33
N THR A 47 -0.26 12.67 -2.61
CA THR A 47 0.94 12.14 -3.26
C THR A 47 0.70 10.83 -4.00
N SER A 48 -0.41 10.11 -3.73
CA SER A 48 -0.80 8.95 -4.52
C SER A 48 -1.12 9.32 -5.98
N TRP A 49 -1.50 10.57 -6.27
CA TRP A 49 -1.71 11.04 -7.64
C TRP A 49 -0.44 11.04 -8.49
N LEU A 50 0.76 11.00 -7.88
CA LEU A 50 2.01 10.88 -8.63
C LEU A 50 2.05 9.57 -9.45
N PHE A 51 1.41 8.50 -8.98
CA PHE A 51 1.36 7.24 -9.73
C PHE A 51 0.61 7.36 -11.06
N LEU A 52 -0.34 8.28 -11.17
CA LEU A 52 -1.01 8.57 -12.44
C LEU A 52 -0.02 9.12 -13.47
N THR A 53 0.98 9.91 -13.04
CA THR A 53 2.01 10.45 -13.95
C THR A 53 2.87 9.34 -14.55
N SER A 54 3.34 8.38 -13.74
CA SER A 54 4.10 7.22 -14.23
C SER A 54 3.26 6.31 -15.13
N THR A 55 1.95 6.22 -14.85
CA THR A 55 0.99 5.50 -15.69
C THR A 55 0.94 6.11 -17.08
N PHE A 56 0.64 7.41 -17.19
CA PHE A 56 0.62 8.09 -18.48
C PHE A 56 1.98 8.09 -19.17
N TYR A 57 3.06 8.20 -18.41
CA TYR A 57 4.41 8.13 -18.98
C TYR A 57 4.69 6.78 -19.64
N SER A 58 4.31 5.67 -18.99
CA SER A 58 4.47 4.33 -19.58
C SER A 58 3.64 4.14 -20.85
N ILE A 59 2.43 4.70 -20.90
CA ILE A 59 1.56 4.68 -22.08
C ILE A 59 2.19 5.52 -23.20
N TYR A 60 2.71 6.71 -22.88
CA TYR A 60 3.42 7.57 -23.82
C TYR A 60 4.62 6.87 -24.47
N GLN A 61 5.36 6.09 -23.68
CA GLN A 61 6.47 5.26 -24.17
C GLN A 61 6.04 3.94 -24.85
N ALA A 62 4.74 3.77 -25.15
CA ALA A 62 4.15 2.57 -25.73
C ALA A 62 4.39 1.27 -24.93
N LYS A 63 4.64 1.39 -23.62
CA LYS A 63 4.89 0.27 -22.69
C LYS A 63 3.64 -0.09 -21.90
N TYR A 64 2.57 -0.43 -22.61
CA TYR A 64 1.23 -0.62 -22.02
C TYR A 64 1.19 -1.66 -20.90
N ALA A 65 1.93 -2.77 -21.02
CA ALA A 65 2.01 -3.79 -19.98
C ALA A 65 2.61 -3.27 -18.66
N PHE A 66 3.43 -2.22 -18.71
CA PHE A 66 4.00 -1.58 -17.53
C PHE A 66 3.08 -0.56 -16.89
N ALA A 67 2.06 -0.06 -17.62
CA ALA A 67 1.09 0.91 -17.12
C ALA A 67 0.17 0.33 -16.04
N ILE A 68 -0.05 -1.00 -16.06
CA ILE A 68 -0.89 -1.68 -15.08
C ILE A 68 -0.38 -1.45 -13.65
N TRP A 69 0.94 -1.41 -13.46
CA TRP A 69 1.55 -1.32 -12.13
C TRP A 69 1.36 0.04 -11.46
N PRO A 70 1.84 1.17 -12.00
CA PRO A 70 1.55 2.47 -11.40
C PRO A 70 0.05 2.78 -11.43
N GLY A 71 -0.70 2.33 -12.44
CA GLY A 71 -2.15 2.55 -12.52
C GLY A 71 -2.92 1.81 -11.43
N GLY A 72 -2.53 0.57 -11.13
CA GLY A 72 -3.11 -0.20 -10.04
C GLY A 72 -2.73 0.36 -8.68
N ILE A 73 -1.47 0.74 -8.45
CA ILE A 73 -1.05 1.42 -7.21
C ILE A 73 -1.86 2.70 -7.02
N PHE A 74 -2.03 3.52 -8.07
CA PHE A 74 -2.85 4.72 -8.00
C PHE A 74 -4.27 4.42 -7.48
N ILE A 75 -4.93 3.41 -8.05
CA ILE A 75 -6.30 3.04 -7.67
C ILE A 75 -6.34 2.49 -6.24
N THR A 76 -5.45 1.54 -5.88
CA THR A 76 -5.45 0.92 -4.56
C THR A 76 -5.08 1.91 -3.46
N SER A 77 -4.10 2.77 -3.72
CA SER A 77 -3.62 3.75 -2.76
C SER A 77 -4.65 4.87 -2.53
N LEU A 78 -5.32 5.36 -3.59
CA LEU A 78 -6.41 6.32 -3.40
C LEU A 78 -7.57 5.74 -2.59
N ASN A 79 -7.91 4.48 -2.84
CA ASN A 79 -8.98 3.80 -2.11
C ASN A 79 -8.63 3.67 -0.62
N TYR A 80 -7.41 3.23 -0.31
CA TYR A 80 -6.97 3.02 1.07
C TYR A 80 -6.72 4.35 1.83
N TRP A 81 -6.00 5.30 1.25
CA TRP A 81 -5.61 6.54 1.93
C TRP A 81 -6.75 7.53 2.14
N LYS A 82 -7.94 7.30 1.55
CA LYS A 82 -9.14 8.11 1.82
C LYS A 82 -9.59 8.00 3.28
N LYS A 83 -9.45 6.81 3.88
CA LYS A 83 -9.74 6.54 5.30
C LYS A 83 -8.85 5.38 5.77
N PRO A 84 -7.59 5.65 6.14
CA PRO A 84 -6.62 4.59 6.42
C PRO A 84 -6.89 3.95 7.79
N ARG A 85 -7.40 2.72 7.76
CA ARG A 85 -7.77 1.94 8.94
C ARG A 85 -6.85 0.75 9.13
N TYR A 86 -6.67 0.32 10.38
CA TYR A 86 -5.92 -0.90 10.68
C TYR A 86 -6.69 -2.15 10.21
N ASN A 87 -5.94 -3.17 9.79
CA ASN A 87 -6.45 -4.52 9.49
C ASN A 87 -7.61 -4.60 8.50
N THR A 88 -7.66 -3.71 7.51
CA THR A 88 -8.69 -3.77 6.46
C THR A 88 -8.18 -4.41 5.18
N TRP A 89 -9.10 -4.93 4.37
CA TRP A 89 -8.74 -5.58 3.11
C TRP A 89 -8.16 -4.58 2.09
N GLU A 90 -8.57 -3.31 2.13
CA GLU A 90 -8.05 -2.24 1.25
C GLU A 90 -6.55 -2.04 1.49
N ARG A 91 -6.11 -2.06 2.76
CA ARG A 91 -4.70 -2.00 3.13
C ARG A 91 -3.92 -3.19 2.60
N THR A 92 -4.46 -4.39 2.79
CA THR A 92 -3.83 -5.63 2.33
C THR A 92 -3.68 -5.64 0.81
N LEU A 93 -4.72 -5.19 0.10
CA LEU A 93 -4.70 -5.06 -1.35
C LEU A 93 -3.67 -4.04 -1.82
N ASP A 94 -3.64 -2.84 -1.24
CA ASP A 94 -2.68 -1.79 -1.60
C ASP A 94 -1.22 -2.23 -1.39
N VAL A 95 -0.92 -2.76 -0.20
CA VAL A 95 0.43 -3.27 0.12
C VAL A 95 0.81 -4.45 -0.79
N GLY A 96 -0.11 -5.38 -1.01
CA GLY A 96 0.11 -6.52 -1.90
C GLY A 96 0.39 -6.10 -3.35
N TYR A 97 -0.31 -5.06 -3.82
CA TYR A 97 -0.12 -4.50 -5.16
C TYR A 97 1.24 -3.80 -5.28
N VAL A 98 1.63 -3.00 -4.27
CA VAL A 98 2.95 -2.36 -4.21
C VAL A 98 4.07 -3.41 -4.22
N TYR A 99 3.97 -4.47 -3.43
CA TYR A 99 5.00 -5.53 -3.44
C TYR A 99 5.08 -6.27 -4.76
N SER A 100 3.94 -6.58 -5.38
CA SER A 100 3.90 -7.22 -6.71
C SER A 100 4.54 -6.33 -7.78
N SER A 101 4.22 -5.04 -7.76
CA SER A 101 4.82 -4.04 -8.64
C SER A 101 6.33 -3.92 -8.44
N ILE A 102 6.80 -3.86 -7.18
CA ILE A 102 8.22 -3.81 -6.87
C ILE A 102 8.92 -5.06 -7.41
N ALA A 103 8.42 -6.25 -7.09
CA ALA A 103 9.03 -7.51 -7.55
C ALA A 103 9.13 -7.57 -9.08
N TYR A 104 8.03 -7.22 -9.78
CA TYR A 104 8.00 -7.21 -11.23
C TYR A 104 8.98 -6.20 -11.83
N ASN A 105 8.98 -4.94 -11.35
CA ASN A 105 9.88 -3.91 -11.87
C ASN A 105 11.34 -4.19 -11.51
N PHE A 106 11.62 -4.81 -10.37
CA PHE A 106 12.97 -5.21 -9.98
C PHE A 106 13.51 -6.29 -10.90
N PHE A 107 12.70 -7.30 -11.23
CA PHE A 107 13.01 -8.33 -12.22
C PHE A 107 13.23 -7.72 -13.61
N ARG A 108 12.29 -6.90 -14.10
CA ARG A 108 12.37 -6.25 -15.42
C ARG A 108 13.48 -5.20 -15.50
N GLY A 109 13.96 -4.68 -14.37
CA GLY A 109 15.08 -3.75 -14.30
C GLY A 109 16.45 -4.36 -14.56
N VAL A 110 16.58 -5.70 -14.52
CA VAL A 110 17.87 -6.36 -14.74
C VAL A 110 18.27 -6.30 -16.20
N GLY A 111 19.45 -5.74 -16.47
CA GLY A 111 20.01 -5.59 -17.81
C GLY A 111 19.43 -4.43 -18.62
N CYS A 112 18.42 -3.71 -18.13
CA CYS A 112 17.84 -2.59 -18.87
C CYS A 112 18.82 -1.40 -18.97
N GLN A 113 18.64 -0.58 -20.01
CA GLN A 113 19.55 0.52 -20.35
C GLN A 113 19.74 1.53 -19.19
N ASN A 114 18.68 1.80 -18.42
CA ASN A 114 18.68 2.75 -17.30
C ASN A 114 18.64 2.05 -15.93
N SER A 115 19.04 0.78 -15.86
CA SER A 115 19.00 -0.05 -14.64
C SER A 115 19.66 0.62 -13.45
N TYR A 116 20.85 1.20 -13.63
CA TYR A 116 21.56 1.91 -12.56
C TYR A 116 20.73 3.03 -11.93
N LYS A 117 20.10 3.89 -12.75
CA LYS A 117 19.27 5.00 -12.26
C LYS A 117 18.01 4.49 -11.57
N PHE A 118 17.37 3.47 -12.14
CA PHE A 118 16.24 2.78 -11.51
C PHE A 118 16.61 2.29 -10.10
N TYR A 119 17.68 1.49 -9.96
CA TYR A 119 18.06 0.97 -8.65
C TYR A 119 18.49 2.07 -7.67
N LEU A 120 19.17 3.12 -8.13
CA LEU A 120 19.54 4.25 -7.28
C LEU A 120 18.32 4.92 -6.64
N TYR A 121 17.33 5.32 -7.45
CA TYR A 121 16.13 5.99 -6.92
C TYR A 121 15.23 5.03 -6.15
N PHE A 122 15.19 3.75 -6.52
CA PHE A 122 14.54 2.72 -5.73
C PHE A 122 15.16 2.59 -4.33
N TRP A 123 16.49 2.58 -4.23
CA TRP A 123 17.18 2.50 -2.92
C TRP A 123 16.91 3.73 -2.06
N ILE A 124 16.85 4.93 -2.65
CA ILE A 124 16.45 6.15 -1.94
C ILE A 124 15.02 5.99 -1.40
N ALA A 125 14.07 5.54 -2.23
CA ALA A 125 12.69 5.28 -1.81
C ALA A 125 12.63 4.24 -0.68
N PHE A 126 13.43 3.17 -0.77
CA PHE A 126 13.50 2.13 0.26
C PHE A 126 14.01 2.67 1.60
N VAL A 127 15.05 3.51 1.59
CA VAL A 127 15.54 4.18 2.81
C VAL A 127 14.46 5.09 3.39
N CYS A 128 13.74 5.87 2.56
CA CYS A 128 12.60 6.67 3.00
C CYS A 128 11.51 5.81 3.66
N TYR A 129 11.23 4.61 3.12
CA TYR A 129 10.26 3.68 3.69
C TYR A 129 10.70 3.16 5.07
N LEU A 130 11.97 2.77 5.22
CA LEU A 130 12.52 2.35 6.51
C LEU A 130 12.44 3.46 7.56
N LEU A 131 12.83 4.69 7.18
CA LEU A 131 12.76 5.85 8.06
C LEU A 131 11.32 6.25 8.39
N SER A 132 10.39 6.12 7.44
CA SER A 132 8.95 6.33 7.66
C SER A 132 8.44 5.37 8.74
N ASN A 133 8.69 4.07 8.58
CA ASN A 133 8.31 3.06 9.55
C ASN A 133 8.94 3.27 10.93
N TYR A 134 10.22 3.66 10.98
CA TYR A 134 10.88 4.02 12.24
C TYR A 134 10.16 5.16 12.94
N ASN A 135 9.88 6.26 12.24
CA ASN A 135 9.18 7.41 12.80
C ASN A 135 7.73 7.08 13.19
N HIS A 136 7.06 6.20 12.45
CA HIS A 136 5.73 5.70 12.79
C HIS A 136 5.74 5.01 14.17
N ARG A 137 6.70 4.12 14.40
CA ARG A 137 6.87 3.41 15.69
C ARG A 137 7.19 4.36 16.84
N GLN A 138 7.93 5.44 16.56
CA GLN A 138 8.24 6.51 17.52
C GLN A 138 7.09 7.52 17.70
N LYS A 139 5.89 7.26 17.14
CA LYS A 139 4.72 8.15 17.18
C LYS A 139 4.94 9.54 16.56
N ARG A 140 5.97 9.70 15.72
CA ARG A 140 6.26 10.92 14.95
C ARG A 140 5.52 10.87 13.61
N LEU A 141 4.19 10.89 13.67
CA LEU A 141 3.32 10.55 12.54
C LEU A 141 3.45 11.50 11.34
N TYR A 142 3.65 12.81 11.57
CA TYR A 142 3.89 13.76 10.47
C TYR A 142 5.16 13.45 9.68
N ILE A 143 6.27 13.19 10.36
CA ILE A 143 7.55 12.84 9.72
C ILE A 143 7.40 11.51 8.99
N SER A 144 6.70 10.55 9.61
CA SER A 144 6.38 9.27 8.98
C SER A 144 5.60 9.45 7.67
N ALA A 145 4.53 10.25 7.68
CA ALA A 145 3.72 10.53 6.50
C ALA A 145 4.53 11.26 5.41
N LEU A 146 5.34 12.27 5.78
CA LEU A 146 6.21 12.98 4.84
C LEU A 146 7.23 12.04 4.18
N LEU A 147 7.89 11.18 4.97
CA LEU A 147 8.85 10.22 4.45
C LEU A 147 8.17 9.17 3.55
N HIS A 148 6.95 8.75 3.87
CA HIS A 148 6.16 7.87 3.01
C HIS A 148 5.77 8.55 1.69
N SER A 149 5.38 9.83 1.73
CA SER A 149 5.20 10.65 0.53
C SER A 149 6.47 10.73 -0.32
N MET A 150 7.67 10.77 0.30
CA MET A 150 8.93 10.67 -0.44
C MET A 150 9.13 9.30 -1.09
N VAL A 151 8.63 8.21 -0.49
CA VAL A 151 8.58 6.88 -1.15
C VAL A 151 7.77 6.96 -2.44
N HIS A 152 6.60 7.61 -2.42
CA HIS A 152 5.80 7.81 -3.64
C HIS A 152 6.60 8.59 -4.69
N LEU A 153 7.24 9.70 -4.30
CA LEU A 153 8.02 10.53 -5.22
C LEU A 153 9.19 9.77 -5.85
N PHE A 154 10.10 9.23 -5.04
CA PHE A 154 11.28 8.53 -5.55
C PHE A 154 10.95 7.19 -6.21
N GLY A 155 9.91 6.50 -5.75
CA GLY A 155 9.37 5.32 -6.43
C GLY A 155 8.89 5.64 -7.84
N ASN A 156 8.17 6.75 -8.02
CA ASN A 156 7.73 7.20 -9.34
C ASN A 156 8.90 7.64 -10.23
N ILE A 157 9.88 8.40 -9.70
CA ILE A 157 11.10 8.76 -10.44
C ILE A 157 11.85 7.49 -10.89
N SER A 158 11.97 6.51 -10.01
CA SER A 158 12.57 5.20 -10.30
C SER A 158 11.84 4.51 -11.47
N THR A 159 10.51 4.40 -11.43
CA THR A 159 9.73 3.78 -12.52
C THR A 159 9.84 4.55 -13.82
N ILE A 160 9.88 5.88 -13.79
CA ILE A 160 10.09 6.72 -14.98
C ILE A 160 11.46 6.41 -15.62
N TYR A 161 12.52 6.31 -14.82
CA TYR A 161 13.84 5.94 -15.36
C TYR A 161 13.83 4.54 -15.99
N LEU A 162 13.21 3.55 -15.34
CA LEU A 162 13.04 2.23 -15.93
C LEU A 162 12.29 2.30 -17.26
N TYR A 163 11.18 3.04 -17.32
CA TYR A 163 10.33 3.13 -18.51
C TYR A 163 10.90 4.05 -19.60
N SER A 164 11.93 4.85 -19.31
CA SER A 164 12.59 5.70 -20.30
C SER A 164 13.64 4.98 -21.14
N GLY A 165 14.19 3.86 -20.67
CA GLY A 165 15.22 3.09 -21.38
C GLY A 165 14.66 1.88 -22.11
N GLU A 166 15.44 1.23 -22.96
CA GLU A 166 15.07 -0.08 -23.50
C GLU A 166 14.99 -1.12 -22.38
N ILE A 167 13.90 -1.88 -22.37
CA ILE A 167 13.65 -2.96 -21.41
C ILE A 167 13.54 -4.24 -22.21
N HIS A 168 14.41 -5.22 -21.91
CA HIS A 168 14.35 -6.53 -22.55
C HIS A 168 13.00 -7.20 -22.33
N ASP A 169 12.58 -8.01 -23.29
CA ASP A 169 11.45 -8.90 -23.12
C ASP A 169 11.69 -9.86 -21.94
N ALA A 170 10.60 -10.36 -21.36
CA ALA A 170 10.69 -11.18 -20.15
C ALA A 170 11.51 -12.46 -20.38
N TRP A 171 11.47 -13.00 -21.60
CA TRP A 171 12.23 -14.18 -22.02
C TRP A 171 13.71 -13.88 -22.23
N ASP A 172 14.04 -12.67 -22.71
CA ASP A 172 15.41 -12.23 -22.95
C ASP A 172 16.08 -11.64 -21.70
N ASN A 173 15.37 -11.62 -20.58
CA ASN A 173 15.92 -11.12 -19.33
C ASN A 173 17.10 -12.01 -18.87
N PRO A 174 18.24 -11.42 -18.44
CA PRO A 174 19.41 -12.18 -18.02
C PRO A 174 19.13 -13.22 -16.92
N ILE A 175 18.18 -12.94 -16.02
CA ILE A 175 17.78 -13.90 -14.97
C ILE A 175 17.08 -15.11 -15.61
N THR A 176 16.12 -14.86 -16.50
CA THR A 176 15.38 -15.91 -17.21
C THR A 176 16.32 -16.78 -18.03
N GLN A 177 17.21 -16.15 -18.80
CA GLN A 177 18.21 -16.85 -19.61
C GLN A 177 19.13 -17.73 -18.76
N ARG A 178 19.62 -17.20 -17.63
CA ARG A 178 20.45 -17.97 -16.70
C ARG A 178 19.71 -19.13 -16.06
N PHE A 179 18.43 -18.94 -15.70
CA PHE A 179 17.59 -20.01 -15.16
C PHE A 179 17.41 -21.14 -16.18
N PHE A 180 17.07 -20.82 -17.43
CA PHE A 180 16.93 -21.81 -18.50
C PHE A 180 18.22 -22.58 -18.74
N LEU A 181 19.36 -21.89 -18.81
CA LEU A 181 20.67 -22.52 -18.95
C LEU A 181 20.96 -23.52 -17.81
N ILE A 182 20.62 -23.18 -16.56
CA ILE A 182 20.78 -24.09 -15.42
C ILE A 182 19.89 -25.31 -15.58
N CYS A 183 18.62 -25.13 -15.98
CA CYS A 183 17.68 -26.23 -16.18
C CYS A 183 18.12 -27.16 -17.31
N GLU A 184 18.65 -26.63 -18.41
CA GLU A 184 19.17 -27.42 -19.53
C GLU A 184 20.35 -28.29 -19.07
N ASN A 185 21.31 -27.71 -18.35
CA ASN A 185 22.47 -28.44 -17.79
C ASN A 185 22.12 -29.48 -16.71
N LEU A 186 20.88 -29.53 -16.20
CA LEU A 186 20.43 -30.55 -15.23
C LEU A 186 19.83 -31.78 -15.91
N VAL A 187 19.53 -31.69 -17.21
CA VAL A 187 18.93 -32.79 -17.99
C VAL A 187 20.02 -33.64 -18.67
N ASP A 188 21.21 -33.08 -18.87
CA ASP A 188 22.40 -33.76 -19.39
C ASP A 188 23.22 -34.46 -18.29
#